data_AF-A0A952DE17-F1
#
_entry.id   AF-A0A952DE17-F1
#
_cell.length_a   1.000
_cell.length_b   1.000
_cell.length_c   1.000
_cell.angle_alpha   90.00
_cell.angle_beta   90.00
_cell.angle_gamma   90.00
#
_symmetry.space_group_name_H-M   'P 1'
#
loop_
_entity.id
_entity.type
_entity.pdbx_description
1 polymer ?
#
loop_
_entity_poly.entity_id
_entity_poly.type
_entity_poly.pdbx_seq_one_letter_code
_entity_poly.pdbx_strand_id
1 'polypeptide(L)'
;MNNRIFCAVLVIIIFVLSPSFINAQNKKKKSRDIEATSGKQKVFVSAGPDIGVMFPTDFGARVHVNYQDTLFKLSPQVRFKIGMCVRTDFSKKFSFQTGLYYVERMYDAQIGRANATGDKIETMFYSNNIKYTGFEIPIMGLFYVQLGRQWFLNNLVGFSLDFFPSSVKNIPTDTLVEYKIYGGRNSWIVPSVKAAVGF
;
A
#
# COMPACT_ATOMS: atom_id res chain seq x y z
N MET A 1 24.72 -10.78 1.92
CA MET A 1 24.52 -10.49 0.49
C MET A 1 23.56 -9.30 0.35
N ASN A 2 23.95 -8.09 0.82
CA ASN A 2 22.96 -7.07 1.25
C ASN A 2 23.09 -5.64 0.67
N ASN A 3 24.10 -5.31 -0.14
CA ASN A 3 24.26 -3.92 -0.61
C ASN A 3 23.82 -3.66 -2.06
N ARG A 4 23.57 -4.71 -2.86
CA ARG A 4 23.30 -4.56 -4.29
C ARG A 4 21.84 -4.21 -4.61
N ILE A 5 20.89 -4.67 -3.80
CA ILE A 5 19.45 -4.44 -4.03
C ILE A 5 19.02 -3.05 -3.55
N PHE A 6 19.59 -2.57 -2.44
CA PHE A 6 19.36 -1.20 -1.96
C PHE A 6 19.91 -0.16 -2.97
N CYS A 7 21.05 -0.46 -3.60
CA CYS A 7 21.56 0.33 -4.73
C CYS A 7 20.60 0.30 -5.94
N ALA A 8 20.02 -0.84 -6.30
CA ALA A 8 19.13 -0.92 -7.47
C ALA A 8 17.85 -0.09 -7.31
N VAL A 9 17.24 -0.10 -6.12
CA VAL A 9 16.03 0.70 -5.83
C VAL A 9 16.35 2.19 -5.80
N LEU A 10 17.51 2.57 -5.23
CA LEU A 10 17.98 3.96 -5.21
C LEU A 10 18.34 4.48 -6.62
N VAL A 11 18.91 3.64 -7.49
CA VAL A 11 19.23 3.98 -8.88
C VAL A 11 17.97 4.21 -9.72
N ILE A 12 16.89 3.44 -9.51
CA ILE A 12 15.61 3.66 -10.21
C ILE A 12 14.97 4.98 -9.78
N ILE A 13 15.00 5.31 -8.48
CA ILE A 13 14.48 6.58 -7.96
C ILE A 13 15.28 7.78 -8.52
N ILE A 14 16.61 7.67 -8.62
CA ILE A 14 17.46 8.72 -9.20
C ILE A 14 17.24 8.84 -10.73
N PHE A 15 17.01 7.74 -11.44
CA PHE A 15 16.74 7.79 -12.89
C PHE A 15 15.40 8.47 -13.21
N VAL A 16 14.35 8.20 -12.43
CA VAL A 16 13.02 8.82 -12.59
C VAL A 16 13.02 10.30 -12.15
N LEU A 17 13.87 10.69 -11.21
CA LEU A 17 14.01 12.08 -10.73
C LEU A 17 15.08 12.89 -11.49
N SER A 18 15.87 12.29 -12.39
CA SER A 18 16.94 13.02 -13.08
C SER A 18 16.39 13.94 -14.20
N PRO A 19 16.67 15.26 -14.16
CA PRO A 19 16.26 16.18 -15.22
C PRO A 19 16.91 15.89 -16.59
N SER A 20 17.92 15.01 -16.63
CA SER A 20 18.71 14.63 -17.81
C SER A 20 17.88 13.89 -18.87
N PHE A 21 16.94 13.02 -18.46
CA PHE A 21 16.09 12.27 -19.39
C PHE A 21 15.03 13.15 -20.05
N ILE A 22 14.54 14.17 -19.34
CA ILE A 22 13.59 15.15 -19.87
C ILE A 22 14.26 16.09 -20.88
N ASN A 23 15.56 16.37 -20.71
CA ASN A 23 16.27 17.37 -21.51
C ASN A 23 16.87 16.83 -22.83
N ALA A 24 17.09 15.52 -22.96
CA ALA A 24 17.71 14.91 -24.14
C ALA A 24 16.80 14.94 -25.40
N GLN A 25 15.48 15.01 -25.22
CA GLN A 25 14.52 15.15 -26.34
C GLN A 25 14.39 16.61 -26.84
N ASN A 26 14.91 17.59 -26.10
CA ASN A 26 14.56 19.01 -26.32
C ASN A 26 15.60 19.81 -27.12
N LYS A 27 16.76 19.23 -27.46
CA LYS A 27 17.88 19.98 -28.10
C LYS A 27 17.86 20.06 -29.63
N LYS A 28 17.01 19.31 -30.34
CA LYS A 28 16.98 19.34 -31.83
C LYS A 28 15.90 20.25 -32.46
N LYS A 29 15.06 20.93 -31.67
CA LYS A 29 13.92 21.71 -32.19
C LYS A 29 13.93 23.20 -31.79
N LYS A 30 15.10 23.79 -31.54
CA LYS A 30 15.23 25.15 -30.97
C LYS A 30 15.62 26.24 -31.99
N SER A 31 15.06 26.22 -33.21
CA SER A 31 15.30 27.33 -34.16
C SER A 31 14.09 27.78 -34.98
N ARG A 32 12.88 27.20 -34.82
CA ARG A 32 11.71 27.60 -35.63
C ARG A 32 10.39 27.84 -34.89
N ASP A 33 10.33 27.68 -33.56
CA ASP A 33 9.05 27.69 -32.84
C ASP A 33 8.92 28.92 -31.88
N ILE A 34 9.26 30.14 -32.32
CA ILE A 34 9.04 31.37 -31.53
C ILE A 34 7.54 31.79 -31.55
N GLU A 35 6.70 31.16 -32.35
CA GLU A 35 5.29 31.55 -32.56
C GLU A 35 4.26 30.44 -32.19
N ALA A 36 4.49 29.69 -31.10
CA ALA A 36 3.57 28.61 -30.66
C ALA A 36 3.37 28.53 -29.14
N THR A 37 3.41 29.66 -28.44
CA THR A 37 3.33 29.72 -26.97
C THR A 37 1.90 29.95 -26.47
N SER A 38 0.93 29.19 -26.99
CA SER A 38 -0.48 29.20 -26.51
C SER A 38 -1.02 27.81 -26.14
N GLY A 39 -0.31 26.72 -26.47
CA GLY A 39 -0.84 25.34 -26.35
C GLY A 39 -0.14 24.40 -25.37
N LYS A 40 0.87 24.83 -24.61
CA LYS A 40 1.60 23.94 -23.69
C LYS A 40 1.10 24.10 -22.26
N GLN A 41 0.21 23.20 -21.84
CA GLN A 41 -0.21 23.08 -20.44
C GLN A 41 1.02 22.76 -19.56
N LYS A 42 1.30 23.62 -18.58
CA LYS A 42 2.44 23.46 -17.67
C LYS A 42 2.21 22.25 -16.77
N VAL A 43 3.16 21.33 -16.76
CA VAL A 43 3.20 20.20 -15.81
C VAL A 43 3.50 20.75 -14.42
N PHE A 44 2.66 20.43 -13.44
CA PHE A 44 2.85 20.86 -12.05
C PHE A 44 3.29 19.66 -11.21
N VAL A 45 4.28 19.85 -10.34
CA VAL A 45 4.78 18.80 -9.45
C VAL A 45 4.63 19.28 -8.02
N SER A 46 4.00 18.48 -7.19
CA SER A 46 3.85 18.70 -5.75
C SER A 46 4.40 17.50 -5.00
N ALA A 47 4.95 17.74 -3.82
CA ALA A 47 5.42 16.71 -2.92
C ALA A 47 5.05 17.09 -1.49
N GLY A 48 4.65 16.11 -0.69
CA GLY A 48 4.24 16.37 0.69
C GLY A 48 4.07 15.10 1.52
N PRO A 49 4.00 15.27 2.86
CA PRO A 49 3.64 14.18 3.75
C PRO A 49 2.20 13.74 3.49
N ASP A 50 1.92 12.45 3.70
CA ASP A 50 0.60 11.86 3.58
C ASP A 50 0.36 10.91 4.77
N ILE A 51 -0.83 11.00 5.36
CA ILE A 51 -1.28 10.16 6.45
C ILE A 51 -2.66 9.60 6.08
N GLY A 52 -2.83 8.30 6.25
CA GLY A 52 -4.09 7.63 5.97
C GLY A 52 -4.46 6.64 7.06
N VAL A 53 -5.75 6.34 7.13
CA VAL A 53 -6.29 5.27 7.96
C VAL A 53 -6.51 4.05 7.08
N MET A 54 -6.21 2.88 7.61
CA MET A 54 -6.52 1.59 7.02
C MET A 54 -7.62 0.93 7.83
N PHE A 55 -8.76 0.74 7.20
CA PHE A 55 -9.88 0.04 7.79
C PHE A 55 -9.69 -1.48 7.71
N PRO A 56 -10.13 -2.22 8.74
CA PRO A 56 -10.09 -3.66 8.71
C PRO A 56 -10.99 -4.17 7.58
N THR A 57 -10.45 -5.10 6.80
CA THR A 57 -11.20 -5.79 5.75
C THR A 57 -10.83 -7.26 5.77
N ASP A 58 -11.85 -8.11 5.69
CA ASP A 58 -11.77 -9.56 5.55
C ASP A 58 -11.94 -10.01 4.09
N PHE A 59 -12.12 -9.06 3.17
CA PHE A 59 -12.39 -9.33 1.77
C PHE A 59 -11.27 -10.16 1.13
N GLY A 60 -11.61 -11.38 0.72
CA GLY A 60 -10.67 -12.32 0.09
C GLY A 60 -9.73 -13.05 1.07
N ALA A 61 -9.82 -12.81 2.37
CA ALA A 61 -9.02 -13.49 3.39
C ALA A 61 -9.84 -14.58 4.09
N ARG A 62 -9.25 -15.77 4.30
CA ARG A 62 -9.85 -16.80 5.17
C ARG A 62 -9.58 -16.44 6.62
N VAL A 63 -10.44 -15.59 7.18
CA VAL A 63 -10.33 -15.06 8.55
C VAL A 63 -10.78 -16.07 9.62
N HIS A 64 -11.59 -17.06 9.24
CA HIS A 64 -12.06 -18.11 10.13
C HIS A 64 -11.73 -19.49 9.54
N VAL A 65 -11.09 -20.34 10.33
CA VAL A 65 -10.81 -21.73 9.97
C VAL A 65 -11.25 -22.63 11.12
N ASN A 66 -12.18 -23.52 10.83
CA ASN A 66 -12.63 -24.55 11.77
C ASN A 66 -11.88 -25.85 11.52
N TYR A 67 -11.32 -26.41 12.57
CA TYR A 67 -10.72 -27.74 12.56
C TYR A 67 -11.21 -28.53 13.77
N GLN A 68 -12.03 -29.55 13.52
CA GLN A 68 -12.75 -30.30 14.56
C GLN A 68 -13.54 -29.32 15.46
N ASP A 69 -13.25 -29.32 16.76
CA ASP A 69 -13.88 -28.43 17.74
C ASP A 69 -13.07 -27.14 18.00
N THR A 70 -12.00 -26.89 17.24
CA THR A 70 -11.15 -25.69 17.41
C THR A 70 -11.37 -24.70 16.27
N LEU A 71 -11.71 -23.45 16.63
CA LEU A 71 -11.86 -22.33 15.71
C LEU A 71 -10.64 -21.41 15.82
N PHE A 72 -10.01 -21.17 14.68
CA PHE A 72 -8.96 -20.17 14.48
C PHE A 72 -9.56 -18.93 13.85
N LYS A 73 -9.41 -17.78 14.51
CA LYS A 73 -9.95 -16.49 14.06
C LYS A 73 -8.85 -15.45 13.95
N LEU A 74 -8.74 -14.77 12.81
CA LEU A 74 -7.73 -13.74 12.54
C LEU A 74 -8.38 -12.41 12.15
N SER A 75 -8.70 -11.58 13.13
CA SER A 75 -9.48 -10.35 12.89
C SER A 75 -8.56 -9.17 12.60
N PRO A 76 -8.65 -8.51 11.42
CA PRO A 76 -7.89 -7.31 11.14
C PRO A 76 -8.33 -6.15 12.05
N GLN A 77 -7.40 -5.27 12.39
CA GLN A 77 -7.68 -4.07 13.18
C GLN A 77 -7.39 -2.78 12.40
N VAL A 78 -8.04 -1.69 12.79
CA VAL A 78 -7.79 -0.35 12.25
C VAL A 78 -6.35 0.06 12.54
N ARG A 79 -5.63 0.55 11.53
CA ARG A 79 -4.26 1.05 11.65
C ARG A 79 -4.05 2.29 10.79
N PHE A 80 -2.87 2.90 10.89
CA PHE A 80 -2.49 4.07 10.12
C PHE A 80 -1.39 3.72 9.11
N LYS A 81 -1.36 4.47 8.01
CA LYS A 81 -0.24 4.55 7.08
C LYS A 81 0.29 5.98 7.11
N ILE A 82 1.61 6.12 7.07
CA ILE A 82 2.27 7.42 7.02
C ILE A 82 3.34 7.38 5.95
N GLY A 83 3.56 8.48 5.26
CA GLY A 83 4.52 8.50 4.17
C GLY A 83 4.68 9.86 3.55
N MET A 84 5.31 9.86 2.39
CA MET A 84 5.37 11.02 1.51
C MET A 84 4.90 10.62 0.12
N CYS A 85 4.21 11.54 -0.54
CA CYS A 85 3.78 11.38 -1.91
C CYS A 85 4.37 12.49 -2.79
N VAL A 86 4.62 12.16 -4.05
CA VAL A 86 4.94 13.07 -5.12
C VAL A 86 3.85 12.93 -6.17
N ARG A 87 3.15 14.02 -6.46
CA ARG A 87 2.11 14.11 -7.47
C ARG A 87 2.58 14.99 -8.62
N THR A 88 2.41 14.50 -9.83
CA THR A 88 2.68 15.23 -11.07
C THR A 88 1.36 15.39 -11.83
N ASP A 89 0.89 16.62 -11.94
CA ASP A 89 -0.32 16.98 -12.66
C ASP A 89 0.06 17.31 -14.11
N PHE A 90 -0.33 16.45 -15.04
CA PHE A 90 -0.10 16.66 -16.48
C PHE A 90 -1.23 17.47 -17.12
N SER A 91 -2.45 17.33 -16.61
CA SER A 91 -3.64 17.98 -17.14
C SER A 91 -4.67 18.23 -16.05
N LYS A 92 -5.70 19.03 -16.31
CA LYS A 92 -6.78 19.28 -15.33
C LYS A 92 -7.59 18.03 -14.99
N LYS A 93 -7.49 16.98 -15.81
CA LYS A 93 -8.24 15.73 -15.70
C LYS A 93 -7.36 14.53 -15.33
N PHE A 94 -6.04 14.67 -15.43
CA PHE A 94 -5.12 13.56 -15.30
C PHE A 94 -3.87 13.96 -14.54
N SER A 95 -3.60 13.19 -13.49
CA SER A 95 -2.40 13.33 -12.68
C SER A 95 -1.81 11.96 -12.39
N PHE A 96 -0.55 11.96 -12.00
CA PHE A 96 0.16 10.76 -11.60
C PHE A 96 0.68 10.96 -10.19
N GLN A 97 0.56 9.93 -9.36
CA GLN A 97 1.03 9.95 -7.98
C GLN A 97 1.88 8.73 -7.71
N THR A 98 3.04 8.98 -7.12
CA THR A 98 3.91 7.97 -6.53
C THR A 98 4.26 8.34 -5.11
N GLY A 99 4.80 7.41 -4.33
CA GLY A 99 5.21 7.73 -2.96
C GLY A 99 5.98 6.61 -2.28
N LEU A 100 6.27 6.84 -1.01
CA LEU A 100 6.80 5.84 -0.10
C LEU A 100 6.03 5.92 1.20
N TYR A 101 5.44 4.80 1.59
CA TYR A 101 4.60 4.70 2.77
C TYR A 101 5.12 3.64 3.72
N TYR A 102 5.16 3.98 5.00
CA TYR A 102 5.21 3.03 6.08
C TYR A 102 3.79 2.56 6.40
N VAL A 103 3.59 1.25 6.35
CA VAL A 103 2.30 0.60 6.48
C VAL A 103 2.39 -0.42 7.62
N GLU A 104 1.52 -0.30 8.60
CA GLU A 104 1.35 -1.32 9.64
C GLU A 104 -0.02 -1.97 9.54
N ARG A 105 -0.04 -3.30 9.51
CA ARG A 105 -1.26 -4.10 9.64
C ARG A 105 -1.20 -4.86 10.95
N MET A 106 -2.29 -4.86 11.70
CA MET A 106 -2.39 -5.61 12.95
C MET A 106 -3.60 -6.53 12.87
N TYR A 107 -3.40 -7.75 13.34
CA TYR A 107 -4.43 -8.77 13.41
C TYR A 107 -4.51 -9.29 14.82
N ASP A 108 -5.73 -9.47 15.31
CA ASP A 108 -5.98 -10.20 16.54
C ASP A 108 -6.19 -11.68 16.19
N ALA A 109 -5.28 -12.52 16.67
CA ALA A 109 -5.31 -13.96 16.47
C ALA A 109 -5.88 -14.64 17.71
N GLN A 110 -7.05 -15.24 17.54
CA GLN A 110 -7.76 -15.95 18.60
C GLN A 110 -7.89 -17.43 18.23
N ILE A 111 -7.68 -18.29 19.23
CA ILE A 111 -7.87 -19.74 19.13
C ILE A 111 -8.75 -20.16 20.29
N GLY A 112 -9.78 -20.94 20.02
CA GLY A 112 -10.65 -21.44 21.05
C GLY A 112 -11.57 -22.55 20.60
N ARG A 113 -12.34 -23.10 21.53
CA ARG A 113 -13.36 -24.09 21.25
C ARG A 113 -14.49 -23.44 20.47
N ALA A 114 -14.86 -24.02 19.34
CA ALA A 114 -16.01 -23.60 18.57
C ALA A 114 -17.31 -23.98 19.31
N ASN A 115 -18.32 -23.12 19.23
CA ASN A 115 -19.67 -23.45 19.67
C ASN A 115 -20.27 -24.56 18.77
N ALA A 116 -21.39 -25.18 19.15
CA ALA A 116 -22.08 -26.23 18.40
C ALA A 116 -22.40 -25.84 16.93
N THR A 117 -22.51 -24.54 16.63
CA THR A 117 -22.73 -24.02 15.27
C THR A 117 -21.44 -23.80 14.48
N GLY A 118 -20.26 -23.82 15.11
CA GLY A 118 -18.96 -23.64 14.45
C GLY A 118 -18.54 -22.18 14.21
N ASP A 119 -19.39 -21.20 14.50
CA ASP A 119 -19.17 -19.81 14.06
C ASP A 119 -18.57 -18.88 15.12
N LYS A 120 -18.55 -19.32 16.39
CA LYS A 120 -18.12 -18.50 17.53
C LYS A 120 -17.20 -19.29 18.44
N ILE A 121 -16.23 -18.58 19.03
CA ILE A 121 -15.39 -19.13 20.10
C ILE A 121 -16.20 -19.09 21.40
N GLU A 122 -16.47 -20.26 21.97
CA GLU A 122 -17.14 -20.44 23.26
C GLU A 122 -16.14 -20.40 24.42
N THR A 123 -14.98 -21.03 24.25
CA THR A 123 -13.90 -21.05 25.25
C THR A 123 -12.59 -20.63 24.59
N MET A 124 -12.01 -19.52 25.04
CA MET A 124 -10.77 -19.00 24.49
C MET A 124 -9.56 -19.71 25.10
N PHE A 125 -8.70 -20.25 24.24
CA PHE A 125 -7.44 -20.89 24.64
C PHE A 125 -6.23 -19.98 24.39
N TYR A 126 -6.32 -19.10 23.40
CA TYR A 126 -5.26 -18.18 23.02
C TYR A 126 -5.84 -16.89 22.42
N SER A 127 -5.25 -15.75 22.77
CA SER A 127 -5.51 -14.47 22.12
C SER A 127 -4.21 -13.67 22.09
N ASN A 128 -3.78 -13.25 20.90
CA ASN A 128 -2.61 -12.40 20.77
C ASN A 128 -2.65 -11.54 19.51
N ASN A 129 -2.00 -10.38 19.59
CA ASN A 129 -1.88 -9.46 18.47
C ASN A 129 -0.67 -9.80 17.61
N ILE A 130 -0.90 -9.92 16.31
CA ILE A 130 0.11 -10.13 15.27
C ILE A 130 0.28 -8.82 14.51
N LYS A 131 1.49 -8.26 14.55
CA LYS A 131 1.81 -7.01 13.87
C LYS A 131 2.70 -7.26 12.65
N TYR A 132 2.25 -6.82 11.49
CA TYR A 132 3.01 -6.79 10.24
C TYR A 132 3.38 -5.37 9.88
N THR A 133 4.67 -5.15 9.67
CA THR A 133 5.21 -3.86 9.22
C THR A 133 5.69 -4.02 7.79
N GLY A 134 5.38 -3.05 6.94
CA GLY A 134 5.80 -3.02 5.55
C GLY A 134 6.03 -1.61 5.02
N PHE A 135 6.68 -1.55 3.86
CA PHE A 135 6.86 -0.35 3.07
C PHE A 135 6.13 -0.49 1.74
N GLU A 136 5.43 0.54 1.31
CA GLU A 136 4.62 0.52 0.09
C GLU A 136 5.08 1.63 -0.86
N ILE A 137 5.30 1.26 -2.12
CA ILE A 137 5.56 2.19 -3.22
C ILE A 137 4.37 2.12 -4.18
N PRO A 138 3.38 3.02 -4.06
CA PRO A 138 2.25 3.06 -4.99
C PRO A 138 2.65 3.82 -6.25
N ILE A 139 2.14 3.35 -7.39
CA ILE A 139 2.28 3.93 -8.73
C ILE A 139 0.85 4.09 -9.25
N MET A 140 0.31 5.31 -9.16
CA MET A 140 -1.13 5.56 -9.32
C MET A 140 -1.40 6.65 -10.37
N GLY A 141 -2.38 6.40 -11.23
CA GLY A 141 -3.02 7.41 -12.07
C GLY A 141 -4.25 7.99 -11.39
N LEU A 142 -4.39 9.30 -11.44
CA LEU A 142 -5.53 10.06 -10.95
C LEU A 142 -6.35 10.55 -12.14
N PHE A 143 -7.65 10.34 -12.08
CA PHE A 143 -8.62 10.72 -13.09
C PHE A 143 -9.73 11.55 -12.44
N TYR A 144 -9.85 12.81 -12.87
CA TYR A 144 -10.88 13.72 -12.38
C TYR A 144 -12.08 13.70 -13.30
N VAL A 145 -13.21 13.24 -12.78
CA VAL A 145 -14.49 13.19 -13.49
C VAL A 145 -15.40 14.29 -12.94
N GLN A 146 -15.88 15.17 -13.80
CA GLN A 146 -16.80 16.23 -13.40
C GLN A 146 -18.20 15.65 -13.21
N LEU A 147 -18.76 15.72 -11.99
CA LEU A 147 -20.13 15.28 -11.68
C LEU A 147 -21.15 16.39 -11.88
N GLY A 148 -20.73 17.65 -11.73
CA GLY A 148 -21.58 18.82 -11.90
C GLY A 148 -20.78 20.09 -12.11
N ARG A 149 -21.39 21.27 -11.97
CA ARG A 149 -20.69 22.55 -12.22
C ARG A 149 -19.55 22.82 -11.23
N GLN A 150 -19.63 22.30 -10.02
CA GLN A 150 -18.67 22.55 -8.93
C GLN A 150 -18.10 21.26 -8.29
N TRP A 151 -18.68 20.09 -8.60
CA TRP A 151 -18.31 18.82 -7.99
C TRP A 151 -17.46 17.98 -8.96
N PHE A 152 -16.33 17.48 -8.46
CA PHE A 152 -15.40 16.63 -9.20
C PHE A 152 -15.14 15.37 -8.39
N LEU A 153 -15.25 14.22 -9.03
CA LEU A 153 -14.87 12.93 -8.47
C LEU A 153 -13.39 12.70 -8.77
N ASN A 154 -12.61 12.44 -7.72
CA ASN A 154 -11.22 12.04 -7.82
C ASN A 154 -11.14 10.50 -7.80
N ASN A 155 -10.82 9.91 -8.95
CA ASN A 155 -10.62 8.47 -9.08
C ASN A 155 -9.14 8.17 -9.15
N LEU A 156 -8.70 7.17 -8.41
CA LEU A 156 -7.31 6.76 -8.31
C LEU A 156 -7.25 5.28 -8.69
N VAL A 157 -6.38 4.92 -9.62
CA VAL A 157 -6.15 3.52 -9.98
C VAL A 157 -4.69 3.29 -10.30
N GLY A 158 -4.17 2.13 -9.92
CA GLY A 158 -2.81 1.76 -10.23
C GLY A 158 -2.35 0.51 -9.52
N PHE A 159 -1.04 0.42 -9.34
CA PHE A 159 -0.38 -0.72 -8.72
C PHE A 159 0.44 -0.25 -7.53
N SER A 160 0.73 -1.13 -6.59
CA SER A 160 1.78 -0.90 -5.60
C SER A 160 2.72 -2.06 -5.52
N LEU A 161 3.94 -1.76 -5.06
CA LEU A 161 4.90 -2.75 -4.63
C LEU A 161 4.99 -2.67 -3.11
N ASP A 162 4.56 -3.73 -2.44
CA ASP A 162 4.57 -3.84 -1.00
C ASP A 162 5.79 -4.68 -0.57
N PHE A 163 6.59 -4.14 0.33
CA PHE A 163 7.79 -4.76 0.88
C PHE A 163 7.59 -5.11 2.34
N PHE A 164 7.80 -6.37 2.72
CA PHE A 164 7.65 -6.83 4.10
C PHE A 164 9.01 -7.28 4.67
N PRO A 165 9.72 -6.40 5.41
CA PRO A 165 11.08 -6.69 5.87
C PRO A 165 11.14 -7.68 7.03
N SER A 166 10.10 -7.80 7.86
CA SER A 166 10.09 -8.70 9.04
C SER A 166 9.20 -9.93 8.82
N SER A 167 9.64 -11.06 9.37
CA SER A 167 8.78 -12.22 9.62
C SER A 167 8.22 -12.08 11.03
N VAL A 168 6.95 -12.38 11.24
CA VAL A 168 6.33 -12.25 12.55
C VAL A 168 6.40 -13.60 13.27
N LYS A 169 7.13 -13.64 14.38
CA LYS A 169 7.18 -14.79 15.29
C LYS A 169 6.73 -14.32 16.66
N ASN A 170 5.49 -14.63 17.01
CA ASN A 170 4.97 -14.39 18.33
C ASN A 170 5.10 -15.67 19.16
N ILE A 171 5.98 -15.65 20.14
CA ILE A 171 6.12 -16.72 21.13
C ILE A 171 5.39 -16.21 22.38
N PRO A 172 4.24 -16.77 22.76
CA PRO A 172 3.62 -16.42 24.04
C PRO A 172 4.53 -16.83 25.19
N THR A 173 4.76 -15.91 26.14
CA THR A 173 5.66 -16.13 27.29
C THR A 173 4.97 -16.82 28.45
N ASP A 174 3.65 -17.04 28.42
CA ASP A 174 2.95 -17.62 29.57
C ASP A 174 1.70 -18.37 29.14
N THR A 175 1.73 -19.71 29.25
CA THR A 175 0.61 -20.65 29.48
C THR A 175 1.09 -22.09 29.22
N LEU A 176 0.52 -23.04 29.97
CA LEU A 176 0.80 -24.48 29.96
C LEU A 176 0.59 -25.19 28.60
N VAL A 177 0.24 -24.46 27.54
CA VAL A 177 -0.03 -24.93 26.18
C VAL A 177 0.67 -23.99 25.19
N GLU A 178 1.71 -24.46 24.51
CA GLU A 178 2.55 -23.62 23.65
C GLU A 178 1.94 -23.47 22.25
N TYR A 179 1.04 -22.50 22.06
CA TYR A 179 0.57 -22.12 20.72
C TYR A 179 1.59 -21.18 20.05
N LYS A 180 2.29 -21.68 19.03
CA LYS A 180 3.24 -20.91 18.21
C LYS A 180 2.58 -20.50 16.89
N ILE A 181 2.48 -19.19 16.64
CA ILE A 181 2.07 -18.67 15.34
C ILE A 181 3.32 -18.22 14.57
N TYR A 182 3.55 -18.84 13.42
CA TYR A 182 4.64 -18.50 12.51
C TYR A 182 4.10 -17.83 11.25
N GLY A 183 4.40 -16.55 11.09
CA GLY A 183 4.15 -15.80 9.85
C GLY A 183 5.34 -15.92 8.91
N GLY A 184 5.34 -16.95 8.05
CA GLY A 184 6.32 -17.10 6.99
C GLY A 184 5.95 -16.26 5.77
N ARG A 185 6.95 -15.62 5.13
CA ARG A 185 6.77 -14.91 3.85
C ARG A 185 7.43 -15.68 2.73
N ASN A 186 6.69 -15.95 1.66
CA ASN A 186 7.25 -16.59 0.46
C ASN A 186 8.00 -15.59 -0.44
N SER A 187 7.70 -14.29 -0.32
CA SER A 187 8.31 -13.24 -1.14
C SER A 187 8.50 -11.97 -0.32
N TRP A 188 9.54 -11.22 -0.65
CA TRP A 188 9.84 -9.93 -0.01
C TRP A 188 9.11 -8.77 -0.69
N ILE A 189 8.68 -8.98 -1.93
CA ILE A 189 7.96 -8.02 -2.76
C ILE A 189 6.63 -8.65 -3.13
N VAL A 190 5.54 -7.96 -2.83
CA VAL A 190 4.19 -8.38 -3.17
C VAL A 190 3.58 -7.27 -4.03
N PRO A 191 3.32 -7.53 -5.33
CA PRO A 191 2.60 -6.58 -6.15
C PRO A 191 1.13 -6.55 -5.72
N SER A 192 0.52 -5.36 -5.72
CA SER A 192 -0.91 -5.20 -5.46
C SER A 192 -1.55 -4.27 -6.48
N VAL A 193 -2.86 -4.43 -6.69
CA VAL A 193 -3.68 -3.51 -7.47
C VAL A 193 -4.44 -2.61 -6.51
N LYS A 194 -4.47 -1.31 -6.80
CA LYS A 194 -5.15 -0.33 -5.98
C LYS A 194 -6.14 0.46 -6.81
N ALA A 195 -7.32 0.65 -6.25
CA ALA A 195 -8.32 1.57 -6.75
C ALA A 195 -8.91 2.31 -5.55
N ALA A 196 -9.15 3.61 -5.71
CA ALA A 196 -9.85 4.42 -4.74
C ALA A 196 -10.70 5.46 -5.46
N VAL A 197 -11.81 5.83 -4.83
CA VAL A 197 -12.70 6.89 -5.29
C VAL A 197 -12.90 7.86 -4.15
N GLY A 198 -12.85 9.15 -4.47
CA GLY A 198 -13.07 10.26 -3.55
C GLY A 198 -13.77 11.42 -4.25
N PHE A 199 -14.22 12.39 -3.47
CA PHE A 199 -14.91 13.60 -3.92
C PHE A 199 -14.09 14.84 -3.59
#